data_AF-A0A3C0PDX6-F1
#
_entry.id   AF-A0A3C0PDX6-F1
#
_cell.length_a   1.000
_cell.length_b   1.000
_cell.length_c   1.000
_cell.angle_alpha   90.00
_cell.angle_beta   90.00
_cell.angle_gamma   90.00
#
_symmetry.space_group_name_H-M   'P 1'
#
loop_
_entity.id
_entity.type
_entity.pdbx_description
1 polymer ?
#
loop_
_entity_poly.entity_id
_entity_poly.type
_entity_poly.pdbx_seq_one_letter_code
_entity_poly.pdbx_strand_id
1 'polypeptide(L)'
;MVSMCKLSGVYLFRENISAICACGSAAMFFCIVFTGIAFAEKILIYDEEKGIVSVDKNAPAPVPGKSGAAAKTPQPINEKERIRIPSNGKSIDGIQRGRPKDPPEIYFESGLQYFKNGNFDDAVKNFTYADSLDPQPQYLLWMGKSLRQLGKTGKLLFVMNRLVTTYPESDVADDALFEIAFCYQANDDYNKAVKAYTKLAEQYPFGTSYSNGENFRTVAYEQIKIMQNEMIFTLNALGYAGDDIEFLLGSFKKDNGLSVNNSGDRATVIAIKAAYEKLLEVKAAKELHRTRLKKYSKASLFMCGLLFINFILLVVLNRKMAARKKNLAAINLMLSDLTTGVL
;
A
#
# COMPACT_ATOMS: atom_id res chain seq x y z
N MET A 1 -44.45 -17.37 31.45
CA MET A 1 -43.11 -17.40 32.09
C MET A 1 -42.12 -16.99 31.01
N VAL A 2 -41.69 -15.72 30.98
CA VAL A 2 -40.41 -15.23 31.56
C VAL A 2 -39.23 -15.89 30.82
N SER A 3 -38.23 -15.22 30.25
CA SER A 3 -37.90 -13.81 30.04
C SER A 3 -36.53 -13.82 29.34
N MET A 4 -36.24 -12.79 28.55
CA MET A 4 -34.95 -12.09 28.37
C MET A 4 -33.63 -12.86 28.09
N CYS A 5 -32.84 -12.53 27.07
CA CYS A 5 -32.15 -11.27 26.69
C CYS A 5 -30.65 -11.29 27.07
N LYS A 6 -29.85 -10.69 26.18
CA LYS A 6 -28.50 -10.09 26.33
C LYS A 6 -27.28 -11.04 26.39
N LEU A 7 -26.34 -10.93 25.44
CA LEU A 7 -25.38 -9.85 25.09
C LEU A 7 -24.11 -9.88 25.95
N SER A 8 -22.98 -9.78 25.22
CA SER A 8 -21.69 -9.22 25.64
C SER A 8 -20.94 -10.01 26.71
N GLY A 9 -19.73 -10.49 26.50
CA GLY A 9 -18.61 -9.77 25.90
C GLY A 9 -17.55 -9.53 26.98
N VAL A 10 -16.30 -9.44 26.54
CA VAL A 10 -15.17 -8.74 27.17
C VAL A 10 -14.32 -9.54 28.19
N TYR A 11 -13.12 -9.84 27.71
CA TYR A 11 -11.78 -9.68 28.32
C TYR A 11 -11.55 -10.07 29.79
N LEU A 12 -10.44 -10.77 30.05
CA LEU A 12 -9.19 -10.18 30.58
C LEU A 12 -8.18 -11.26 31.01
N PHE A 13 -6.91 -10.92 30.76
CA PHE A 13 -5.70 -11.21 31.53
C PHE A 13 -5.11 -12.63 31.53
N ARG A 14 -3.87 -12.83 31.03
CA ARG A 14 -2.54 -12.50 31.62
C ARG A 14 -2.32 -13.40 32.85
N GLU A 15 -1.36 -14.32 32.89
CA GLU A 15 0.08 -14.04 33.00
C GLU A 15 0.97 -15.25 32.66
N ASN A 16 2.15 -14.93 32.12
CA ASN A 16 3.36 -15.76 32.08
C ASN A 16 3.91 -15.97 33.49
N ILE A 17 4.25 -17.20 33.88
CA ILE A 17 5.37 -17.47 34.81
C ILE A 17 6.14 -18.73 34.34
N SER A 18 7.45 -18.54 34.35
CA SER A 18 8.63 -19.36 34.06
C SER A 18 8.71 -20.81 34.56
N ALA A 19 9.31 -21.64 33.68
CA ALA A 19 10.49 -22.49 33.86
C ALA A 19 10.52 -23.60 34.95
N ILE A 20 10.90 -24.81 34.51
CA ILE A 20 12.02 -25.67 35.00
C ILE A 20 11.66 -27.18 34.86
N CYS A 21 12.62 -27.94 34.29
CA CYS A 21 12.78 -29.40 34.33
C CYS A 21 11.71 -30.26 33.62
N ALA A 22 11.99 -31.44 33.07
CA ALA A 22 13.17 -32.21 32.74
C ALA A 22 12.63 -33.50 32.07
N CYS A 23 13.44 -34.14 31.21
CA CYS A 23 13.23 -35.49 30.65
C CYS A 23 12.02 -35.64 29.72
N GLY A 24 12.04 -36.41 28.64
CA GLY A 24 12.96 -37.38 28.10
C GLY A 24 12.17 -38.15 27.05
N SER A 25 12.76 -38.34 25.86
CA SER A 25 12.48 -39.45 24.93
C SER A 25 11.04 -39.98 24.79
N ALA A 26 10.35 -39.61 23.70
CA ALA A 26 9.53 -40.51 22.87
C ALA A 26 8.73 -39.72 21.82
N ALA A 27 9.21 -39.62 20.58
CA ALA A 27 8.40 -39.48 19.37
C ALA A 27 9.28 -39.42 18.11
N MET A 28 9.95 -40.53 17.80
CA MET A 28 10.14 -40.92 16.40
C MET A 28 9.09 -41.99 16.10
N PHE A 29 8.66 -42.04 14.83
CA PHE A 29 7.58 -42.87 14.26
C PHE A 29 6.20 -42.22 14.23
N PHE A 30 5.98 -41.38 13.21
CA PHE A 30 4.85 -41.62 12.30
C PHE A 30 5.24 -41.14 10.89
N CYS A 31 5.79 -42.06 10.10
CA CYS A 31 5.92 -41.94 8.64
C CYS A 31 4.51 -41.77 8.05
N ILE A 32 4.24 -40.66 7.36
CA ILE A 32 4.35 -40.53 5.90
C ILE A 32 3.69 -41.70 5.16
N VAL A 33 2.39 -41.55 4.88
CA VAL A 33 1.77 -42.05 3.65
C VAL A 33 0.87 -40.93 3.11
N PHE A 34 1.47 -40.00 2.38
CA PHE A 34 0.76 -39.24 1.37
C PHE A 34 1.54 -39.44 0.08
N THR A 35 1.04 -40.36 -0.74
CA THR A 35 1.50 -40.60 -2.09
C THR A 35 1.33 -39.31 -2.89
N GLY A 36 2.46 -38.71 -3.27
CA GLY A 36 2.51 -37.58 -4.18
C GLY A 36 2.06 -38.01 -5.57
N ILE A 37 0.91 -37.54 -6.00
CA ILE A 37 0.62 -37.41 -7.42
C ILE A 37 1.36 -36.14 -7.85
N ALA A 38 2.58 -36.31 -8.36
CA ALA A 38 3.30 -35.24 -9.03
C ALA A 38 2.58 -34.95 -10.35
N PHE A 39 1.69 -33.96 -10.35
CA PHE A 39 1.20 -33.37 -11.58
C PHE A 39 2.38 -32.62 -12.22
N ALA A 40 2.91 -33.17 -13.31
CA ALA A 40 3.92 -32.52 -14.13
C ALA A 40 3.26 -31.31 -14.83
N GLU A 41 3.48 -30.12 -14.29
CA GLU A 41 3.03 -28.87 -14.90
C GLU A 41 3.98 -28.53 -16.06
N LYS A 42 3.51 -28.74 -17.29
CA LYS A 42 4.25 -28.36 -18.51
C LYS A 42 4.09 -26.87 -18.76
N ILE A 43 5.19 -26.15 -18.91
CA ILE A 43 5.21 -24.74 -19.30
C ILE A 43 5.62 -24.61 -20.77
N LEU A 44 4.84 -23.86 -21.54
CA LEU A 44 5.16 -23.57 -22.94
C LEU A 44 6.09 -22.36 -22.98
N ILE A 45 7.32 -22.57 -23.45
CA ILE A 45 8.36 -21.54 -23.58
C ILE A 45 8.53 -21.21 -25.06
N TYR A 46 8.52 -19.92 -25.39
CA TYR A 46 8.81 -19.45 -26.74
C TYR A 46 10.33 -19.40 -26.97
N ASP A 47 10.80 -20.19 -27.94
CA ASP A 47 12.18 -20.23 -28.44
C ASP A 47 12.24 -19.54 -29.82
N GLU A 48 13.19 -18.62 -30.01
CA GLU A 48 13.30 -17.81 -31.24
C GLU A 48 13.61 -18.65 -32.50
N GLU A 49 14.26 -19.81 -32.34
CA GLU A 49 14.59 -20.72 -33.43
C GLU A 49 13.58 -21.86 -33.58
N LYS A 50 13.01 -22.33 -32.47
CA LYS A 50 12.16 -23.55 -32.43
C LYS A 50 10.66 -23.28 -32.29
N GLY A 51 10.24 -22.06 -32.00
CA GLY A 51 8.84 -21.72 -31.73
C GLY A 51 8.42 -22.15 -30.32
N ILE A 52 7.15 -22.51 -30.13
CA ILE A 52 6.63 -22.87 -28.81
C ILE A 52 7.12 -24.28 -28.44
N VAL A 53 7.93 -24.36 -27.38
CA VAL A 53 8.51 -25.61 -26.85
C VAL A 53 7.91 -25.90 -25.48
N SER A 54 7.36 -27.09 -25.28
CA SER A 54 6.91 -27.54 -23.95
C SER A 54 8.10 -27.97 -23.09
N VAL A 55 8.31 -27.31 -21.96
CA VAL A 55 9.36 -27.62 -20.98
C VAL A 55 8.72 -27.98 -19.64
N ASP A 56 9.25 -29.01 -18.96
CA ASP A 56 8.77 -29.40 -17.64
C ASP A 56 9.27 -28.40 -16.58
N LYS A 57 8.36 -27.88 -15.74
CA LYS A 57 8.66 -26.85 -14.71
C LYS A 57 9.73 -27.25 -13.69
N ASN A 58 10.05 -28.54 -13.58
CA ASN A 58 11.04 -29.10 -12.66
C ASN A 58 12.35 -29.54 -13.34
N ALA A 59 12.55 -29.25 -14.63
CA ALA A 59 13.82 -29.49 -15.30
C ALA A 59 14.88 -28.49 -14.79
N PRO A 60 16.14 -28.93 -14.57
CA PRO A 60 17.20 -28.04 -14.09
C PRO A 60 17.40 -26.87 -15.07
N ALA A 61 17.43 -25.65 -14.54
CA ALA A 61 17.55 -24.42 -15.33
C ALA A 61 18.80 -24.45 -16.24
N PRO A 62 18.72 -23.95 -17.49
CA PRO A 62 19.90 -23.73 -18.30
C PRO A 62 20.79 -22.67 -17.64
N VAL A 63 22.08 -22.94 -17.61
CA VAL A 63 23.13 -22.14 -16.97
C VAL A 63 23.11 -20.69 -17.50
N PRO A 64 23.17 -19.66 -16.64
CA PRO A 64 23.00 -18.27 -17.05
C PRO A 64 24.20 -17.75 -17.86
N GLY A 65 23.91 -17.31 -19.08
CA GLY A 65 24.76 -16.40 -19.86
C GLY A 65 24.76 -15.01 -19.22
N LYS A 66 25.96 -14.51 -18.93
CA LYS A 66 26.25 -13.26 -18.21
C LYS A 66 25.44 -12.06 -18.73
N SER A 67 24.67 -11.43 -17.86
CA SER A 67 24.36 -10.00 -17.98
C SER A 67 24.54 -9.33 -16.62
N GLY A 68 25.52 -8.42 -16.57
CA GLY A 68 25.65 -7.47 -15.48
C GLY A 68 24.85 -6.23 -15.84
N ALA A 69 23.97 -5.79 -14.95
CA ALA A 69 23.58 -4.38 -14.89
C ALA A 69 22.97 -4.10 -13.52
N ALA A 70 23.65 -3.23 -12.78
CA ALA A 70 23.28 -2.75 -11.46
C ALA A 70 21.97 -1.94 -11.50
N ALA A 71 21.25 -2.01 -10.38
CA ALA A 71 20.11 -1.16 -10.07
C ALA A 71 20.44 0.34 -10.24
N LYS A 72 19.52 1.08 -10.87
CA LYS A 72 19.45 2.54 -10.74
C LYS A 72 18.00 3.00 -10.52
N THR A 73 17.89 3.95 -9.60
CA THR A 73 16.74 4.68 -9.06
C THR A 73 15.95 5.46 -10.12
N PRO A 74 14.67 5.82 -9.86
CA PRO A 74 13.79 6.44 -10.84
C PRO A 74 14.17 7.89 -11.14
N GLN A 75 14.13 8.28 -12.42
CA GLN A 75 14.26 9.68 -12.86
C GLN A 75 12.89 10.26 -13.29
N PRO A 76 12.69 11.58 -13.16
CA PRO A 76 11.39 12.23 -13.37
C PRO A 76 11.04 12.37 -14.86
N ILE A 77 9.74 12.35 -15.14
CA ILE A 77 9.16 12.38 -16.50
C ILE A 77 9.31 13.79 -17.10
N ASN A 78 9.97 13.91 -18.24
CA ASN A 78 10.09 15.16 -19.01
C ASN A 78 9.10 15.15 -20.18
N GLU A 79 8.23 16.15 -20.22
CA GLU A 79 7.02 16.30 -21.04
C GLU A 79 7.29 16.73 -22.51
N LYS A 80 8.40 16.29 -23.12
CA LYS A 80 8.76 16.67 -24.50
C LYS A 80 9.03 15.53 -25.48
N GLU A 81 8.73 14.29 -25.15
CA GLU A 81 8.63 13.22 -26.15
C GLU A 81 7.30 13.29 -26.90
N ARG A 82 7.26 14.23 -27.85
CA ARG A 82 6.27 14.26 -28.91
C ARG A 82 6.37 12.94 -29.67
N ILE A 83 5.33 12.13 -29.49
CA ILE A 83 4.92 10.95 -30.25
C ILE A 83 5.64 10.84 -31.60
N ARG A 84 6.66 9.98 -31.66
CA ARG A 84 7.07 9.29 -32.89
C ARG A 84 6.82 7.81 -32.67
N ILE A 85 5.62 7.38 -33.07
CA ILE A 85 5.45 5.99 -33.47
C ILE A 85 6.36 5.84 -34.69
N PRO A 86 7.27 4.86 -34.74
CA PRO A 86 7.78 4.44 -36.02
C PRO A 86 6.58 3.91 -36.81
N SER A 87 6.10 4.70 -37.78
CA SER A 87 5.33 4.19 -38.93
C SER A 87 6.19 3.32 -39.84
N ASN A 88 7.42 2.99 -39.43
CA ASN A 88 8.19 1.95 -40.07
C ASN A 88 7.57 0.61 -39.70
N GLY A 89 6.92 0.02 -40.70
CA GLY A 89 7.01 -1.41 -40.96
C GLY A 89 8.47 -1.85 -41.02
N LYS A 90 9.15 -1.86 -39.86
CA LYS A 90 10.14 -2.88 -39.59
C LYS A 90 9.34 -4.12 -39.29
N SER A 91 8.94 -4.73 -40.38
CA SER A 91 8.59 -6.12 -40.45
C SER A 91 9.45 -6.89 -39.46
N ILE A 92 8.79 -7.60 -38.55
CA ILE A 92 9.33 -8.77 -37.85
C ILE A 92 9.66 -9.92 -38.85
N ASP A 93 9.80 -9.62 -40.15
CA ASP A 93 10.17 -10.52 -41.26
C ASP A 93 11.67 -10.85 -41.30
N GLY A 94 12.42 -10.51 -40.25
CA GLY A 94 13.86 -10.81 -40.19
C GLY A 94 14.19 -12.30 -40.00
N ILE A 95 13.29 -13.10 -39.42
CA ILE A 95 13.62 -14.47 -38.98
C ILE A 95 12.59 -15.54 -39.42
N GLN A 96 11.41 -15.17 -39.94
CA GLN A 96 10.30 -16.09 -40.18
C GLN A 96 9.89 -16.20 -41.67
N ARG A 97 10.84 -16.16 -42.61
CA ARG A 97 10.55 -16.42 -44.04
C ARG A 97 10.50 -17.93 -44.29
N GLY A 98 9.37 -18.57 -43.99
CA GLY A 98 9.07 -19.93 -44.50
C GLY A 98 8.39 -20.92 -43.55
N ARG A 99 8.19 -20.59 -42.27
CA ARG A 99 7.40 -21.43 -41.36
C ARG A 99 5.93 -20.96 -41.36
N PRO A 100 4.94 -21.86 -41.50
CA PRO A 100 3.56 -21.48 -41.24
C PRO A 100 3.48 -20.98 -39.79
N LYS A 101 3.02 -19.74 -39.61
CA LYS A 101 2.84 -19.16 -38.27
C LYS A 101 1.82 -20.02 -37.53
N ASP A 102 2.11 -20.35 -36.27
CA ASP A 102 1.19 -21.13 -35.44
C ASP A 102 -0.14 -20.35 -35.30
N PRO A 103 -1.28 -21.03 -35.07
CA PRO A 103 -2.55 -20.36 -34.85
C PRO A 103 -2.48 -19.33 -33.71
N PRO A 104 -3.21 -18.19 -33.80
CA PRO A 104 -3.21 -17.14 -32.78
C PRO A 104 -3.59 -17.65 -31.39
N GLU A 105 -4.42 -18.70 -31.31
CA GLU A 105 -4.84 -19.34 -30.06
C GLU A 105 -3.66 -19.88 -29.27
N ILE A 106 -2.64 -20.44 -29.92
CA ILE A 106 -1.48 -21.02 -29.22
C ILE A 106 -0.64 -19.91 -28.58
N TYR A 107 -0.46 -18.78 -29.27
CA TYR A 107 0.20 -17.60 -28.70
C TYR A 107 -0.62 -17.02 -27.55
N PHE A 108 -1.94 -16.98 -27.68
CA PHE A 108 -2.80 -16.52 -26.59
C PHE A 108 -2.69 -17.41 -25.35
N GLU A 109 -2.78 -18.74 -25.51
CA GLU A 109 -2.61 -19.71 -24.43
C GLU A 109 -1.23 -19.59 -23.76
N SER A 110 -0.15 -19.48 -24.55
CA SER A 110 1.20 -19.25 -24.03
C SER A 110 1.27 -17.94 -23.24
N GLY A 111 0.69 -16.86 -23.77
CA GLY A 111 0.58 -15.57 -23.08
C GLY A 111 -0.13 -15.68 -21.72
N LEU A 112 -1.22 -16.45 -21.65
CA LEU A 112 -1.93 -16.71 -20.39
C LEU A 112 -1.06 -17.49 -19.40
N GLN A 113 -0.26 -18.46 -19.85
CA GLN A 113 0.67 -19.19 -18.98
C GLN A 113 1.77 -18.28 -18.43
N TYR A 114 2.37 -17.45 -19.29
CA TYR A 114 3.34 -16.45 -18.86
C TYR A 114 2.75 -15.46 -17.85
N PHE A 115 1.51 -15.01 -18.08
CA PHE A 115 0.79 -14.15 -17.15
C PHE A 115 0.60 -14.81 -15.78
N LYS A 116 0.13 -16.07 -15.75
CA LYS A 116 -0.04 -16.85 -14.50
C LYS A 116 1.27 -17.02 -13.74
N ASN A 117 2.38 -17.18 -14.45
CA ASN A 117 3.72 -17.32 -13.88
C ASN A 117 4.34 -15.97 -13.45
N GLY A 118 3.63 -14.84 -13.64
CA GLY A 118 4.12 -13.50 -13.32
C GLY A 118 5.15 -12.94 -14.31
N ASN A 119 5.40 -13.64 -15.42
CA ASN A 119 6.32 -13.17 -16.46
C ASN A 119 5.56 -12.32 -17.49
N PHE A 120 5.26 -11.08 -17.08
CA PHE A 120 4.37 -10.21 -17.83
C PHE A 120 4.97 -9.67 -19.13
N ASP A 121 6.29 -9.52 -19.24
CA ASP A 121 6.93 -9.07 -20.48
C ASP A 121 6.74 -10.08 -21.61
N ASP A 122 6.94 -11.37 -21.34
CA ASP A 122 6.72 -12.43 -22.33
C ASP A 122 5.23 -12.66 -22.60
N ALA A 123 4.36 -12.46 -21.60
CA ALA A 123 2.92 -12.46 -21.79
C ALA A 123 2.50 -11.39 -22.82
N VAL A 124 2.97 -10.15 -22.66
CA VAL A 124 2.71 -9.05 -23.60
C VAL A 124 3.19 -9.40 -25.01
N LYS A 125 4.39 -9.98 -25.16
CA LYS A 125 4.90 -10.39 -26.49
C LYS A 125 3.95 -11.39 -27.15
N ASN A 126 3.56 -12.43 -26.44
CA ASN A 126 2.69 -13.48 -26.95
C ASN A 126 1.30 -12.94 -27.31
N PHE A 127 0.70 -12.09 -26.47
CA PHE A 127 -0.57 -11.43 -26.81
C PHE A 127 -0.45 -10.48 -28.01
N THR A 128 0.69 -9.79 -28.15
CA THR A 128 0.96 -8.94 -29.32
C THR A 128 1.07 -9.78 -30.60
N TYR A 129 1.70 -10.95 -30.53
CA TYR A 129 1.77 -11.88 -31.66
C TYR A 129 0.39 -12.42 -32.03
N ALA A 130 -0.39 -12.90 -31.07
CA ALA A 130 -1.77 -13.36 -31.30
C ALA A 130 -2.61 -12.27 -31.99
N ASP A 131 -2.60 -11.05 -31.46
CA ASP A 131 -3.29 -9.88 -32.02
C ASP A 131 -2.81 -9.50 -33.43
N SER A 132 -1.53 -9.71 -33.76
CA SER A 132 -1.00 -9.43 -35.10
C SER A 132 -1.46 -10.44 -36.17
N LEU A 133 -1.86 -11.65 -35.76
CA LEU A 133 -2.32 -12.72 -36.64
C LEU A 133 -3.83 -12.66 -36.85
N ASP A 134 -4.57 -12.55 -35.75
CA ASP A 134 -6.02 -12.39 -35.75
C ASP A 134 -6.43 -11.46 -34.59
N PRO A 135 -6.76 -10.19 -34.86
CA PRO A 135 -7.12 -9.24 -33.82
C PRO A 135 -8.42 -9.63 -33.09
N GLN A 136 -8.31 -9.95 -31.80
CA GLN A 136 -9.44 -10.29 -30.94
C GLN A 136 -9.45 -9.43 -29.66
N PRO A 137 -10.63 -9.02 -29.15
CA PRO A 137 -10.73 -8.14 -27.99
C PRO A 137 -10.15 -8.77 -26.71
N GLN A 138 -10.23 -10.09 -26.55
CA GLN A 138 -9.65 -10.79 -25.40
C GLN A 138 -8.12 -10.67 -25.36
N TYR A 139 -7.45 -10.67 -26.52
CA TYR A 139 -5.99 -10.53 -26.59
C TYR A 139 -5.56 -9.14 -26.10
N LEU A 140 -6.30 -8.10 -26.50
CA LEU A 140 -6.11 -6.73 -26.03
C LEU A 140 -6.31 -6.62 -24.52
N LEU A 141 -7.36 -7.24 -23.99
CA LEU A 141 -7.66 -7.21 -22.56
C LEU A 141 -6.50 -7.81 -21.75
N TRP A 142 -6.06 -9.01 -22.10
CA TRP A 142 -4.98 -9.70 -21.39
C TRP A 142 -3.60 -9.05 -21.59
N MET A 143 -3.34 -8.50 -22.77
CA MET A 143 -2.19 -7.63 -22.99
C MET A 143 -2.22 -6.41 -22.06
N GLY A 144 -3.35 -5.73 -21.96
CA GLY A 144 -3.53 -4.61 -21.06
C GLY A 144 -3.33 -5.00 -19.59
N LYS A 145 -3.98 -6.08 -19.12
CA LYS A 145 -3.78 -6.63 -17.76
C LYS A 145 -2.31 -6.90 -17.47
N SER A 146 -1.56 -7.43 -18.43
CA SER A 146 -0.11 -7.66 -18.31
C SER A 146 0.69 -6.35 -18.23
N LEU A 147 0.35 -5.36 -19.05
CA LEU A 147 0.99 -4.03 -19.03
C LEU A 147 0.74 -3.28 -17.71
N ARG A 148 -0.43 -3.48 -17.09
CA ARG A 148 -0.74 -2.95 -15.76
C ARG A 148 0.20 -3.52 -14.70
N GLN A 149 0.44 -4.83 -14.71
CA GLN A 149 1.37 -5.47 -13.77
C GLN A 149 2.82 -4.98 -13.96
N LEU A 150 3.19 -4.62 -15.19
CA LEU A 150 4.48 -4.01 -15.51
C LEU A 150 4.59 -2.52 -15.16
N GLY A 151 3.50 -1.88 -14.71
CA GLY A 151 3.46 -0.43 -14.50
C GLY A 151 3.62 0.40 -15.79
N LYS A 152 3.42 -0.22 -16.97
CA LYS A 152 3.56 0.45 -18.29
C LYS A 152 2.27 1.20 -18.65
N THR A 153 1.92 2.17 -17.81
CA THR A 153 0.68 2.97 -17.85
C THR A 153 0.33 3.53 -19.23
N GLY A 154 1.29 4.16 -19.92
CA GLY A 154 1.03 4.75 -21.25
C GLY A 154 0.65 3.71 -22.30
N LYS A 155 1.30 2.54 -22.28
CA LYS A 155 0.99 1.42 -23.19
C LYS A 155 -0.34 0.77 -22.83
N LEU A 156 -0.62 0.60 -21.53
CA LEU A 156 -1.92 0.12 -21.04
C LEU A 156 -3.07 0.98 -21.58
N LEU A 157 -2.99 2.30 -21.39
CA LEU A 157 -4.02 3.23 -21.88
C LEU A 157 -4.18 3.14 -23.39
N PHE A 158 -3.08 3.05 -24.15
CA PHE A 158 -3.16 2.89 -25.61
C PHE A 158 -3.91 1.61 -26.02
N VAL A 159 -3.55 0.46 -25.43
CA VAL A 159 -4.16 -0.84 -25.73
C VAL A 159 -5.64 -0.87 -25.34
N MET A 160 -5.98 -0.40 -24.13
CA MET A 160 -7.38 -0.41 -23.67
C MET A 160 -8.26 0.56 -24.47
N ASN A 161 -7.74 1.75 -24.83
CA ASN A 161 -8.48 2.66 -25.71
C ASN A 161 -8.71 2.04 -27.08
N ARG A 162 -7.75 1.29 -27.63
CA ARG A 162 -7.94 0.52 -28.87
C ARG A 162 -9.07 -0.50 -28.70
N LEU A 163 -9.11 -1.23 -27.58
CA LEU A 163 -10.16 -2.20 -27.28
C LEU A 163 -11.54 -1.54 -27.27
N VAL A 164 -11.74 -0.50 -26.45
CA VAL A 164 -13.05 0.17 -26.31
C VAL A 164 -13.49 0.88 -27.60
N THR A 165 -12.55 1.31 -28.45
CA THR A 165 -12.87 1.98 -29.71
C THR A 165 -13.18 0.98 -30.83
N THR A 166 -12.46 -0.14 -30.87
CA THR A 166 -12.56 -1.13 -31.97
C THR A 166 -13.64 -2.17 -31.69
N TYR A 167 -13.82 -2.53 -30.42
CA TYR A 167 -14.73 -3.59 -29.97
C TYR A 167 -15.68 -3.09 -28.86
N PRO A 168 -16.47 -2.01 -29.08
CA PRO A 168 -17.33 -1.43 -28.06
C PRO A 168 -18.46 -2.36 -27.58
N GLU A 169 -18.85 -3.35 -28.38
CA GLU A 169 -19.91 -4.31 -28.02
C GLU A 169 -19.35 -5.63 -27.48
N SER A 170 -18.02 -5.74 -27.31
CA SER A 170 -17.41 -6.96 -26.76
C SER A 170 -17.72 -7.13 -25.28
N ASP A 171 -17.74 -8.40 -24.85
CA ASP A 171 -17.92 -8.83 -23.46
C ASP A 171 -16.77 -8.40 -22.52
N VAL A 172 -15.73 -7.77 -23.06
CA VAL A 172 -14.55 -7.28 -22.34
C VAL A 172 -14.37 -5.76 -22.47
N ALA A 173 -15.29 -5.07 -23.15
CA ALA A 173 -15.21 -3.62 -23.36
C ALA A 173 -15.44 -2.84 -22.07
N ASP A 174 -16.32 -3.33 -21.19
CA ASP A 174 -16.57 -2.79 -19.86
C ASP A 174 -15.34 -2.93 -18.94
N ASP A 175 -14.73 -4.12 -18.90
CA ASP A 175 -13.46 -4.39 -18.21
C ASP A 175 -12.38 -3.40 -18.66
N ALA A 176 -12.23 -3.18 -19.97
CA ALA A 176 -11.24 -2.28 -20.53
C ALA A 176 -11.50 -0.82 -20.15
N LEU A 177 -12.76 -0.40 -20.17
CA LEU A 177 -13.14 0.97 -19.80
C LEU A 177 -12.98 1.22 -18.29
N PHE A 178 -13.26 0.21 -17.46
CA PHE A 178 -12.93 0.24 -16.04
C PHE A 178 -11.43 0.38 -15.82
N GLU A 179 -10.60 -0.40 -16.52
CA GLU A 179 -9.14 -0.32 -16.43
C GLU A 179 -8.60 1.07 -16.84
N ILE A 180 -9.18 1.70 -17.85
CA ILE A 180 -8.85 3.09 -18.24
C ILE A 180 -9.18 4.06 -17.08
N ALA A 181 -10.38 3.96 -16.51
CA ALA A 181 -10.83 4.83 -15.43
C ALA A 181 -9.95 4.68 -14.18
N PHE A 182 -9.70 3.42 -13.80
CA PHE A 182 -8.81 3.06 -12.70
C PHE A 182 -7.39 3.58 -12.93
N CYS A 183 -6.88 3.48 -14.16
CA CYS A 183 -5.57 4.00 -14.52
C CYS A 183 -5.49 5.53 -14.35
N TYR A 184 -6.52 6.27 -14.74
CA TYR A 184 -6.56 7.73 -14.51
C TYR A 184 -6.64 8.08 -13.02
N GLN A 185 -7.44 7.33 -12.26
CA GLN A 185 -7.54 7.49 -10.80
C GLN A 185 -6.18 7.25 -10.13
N ALA A 186 -5.49 6.16 -10.48
CA ALA A 186 -4.17 5.84 -9.92
C ALA A 186 -3.09 6.87 -10.29
N ASN A 187 -3.28 7.62 -11.38
CA ASN A 187 -2.39 8.70 -11.78
C ASN A 187 -2.81 10.09 -11.27
N ASP A 188 -3.75 10.14 -10.33
CA ASP A 188 -4.32 11.37 -9.75
C ASP A 188 -5.06 12.27 -10.76
N ASP A 189 -5.35 11.79 -11.97
CA ASP A 189 -6.13 12.53 -12.97
C ASP A 189 -7.63 12.28 -12.74
N TYR A 190 -8.14 12.78 -11.62
CA TYR A 190 -9.50 12.50 -11.16
C TYR A 190 -10.55 13.02 -12.16
N ASN A 191 -10.26 14.11 -12.89
CA ASN A 191 -11.13 14.59 -13.96
C ASN A 191 -11.33 13.54 -15.06
N LYS A 192 -10.24 12.95 -15.57
CA LYS A 192 -10.35 11.89 -16.60
C LYS A 192 -10.92 10.60 -16.03
N ALA A 193 -10.59 10.26 -14.79
CA ALA A 193 -11.13 9.09 -14.11
C ALA A 193 -12.66 9.17 -14.00
N VAL A 194 -13.19 10.30 -13.52
CA VAL A 194 -14.64 10.54 -13.43
C VAL A 194 -15.30 10.42 -14.79
N LYS A 195 -14.75 11.04 -15.84
CA LYS A 195 -15.30 10.91 -17.21
C LYS A 195 -15.35 9.47 -17.70
N ALA A 196 -14.30 8.68 -17.45
CA ALA A 196 -14.23 7.29 -17.85
C ALA A 196 -15.20 6.41 -17.05
N TYR A 197 -15.33 6.62 -15.72
CA TYR A 197 -16.33 5.94 -14.90
C TYR A 197 -17.76 6.32 -15.27
N THR A 198 -18.04 7.59 -15.57
CA THR A 198 -19.36 8.01 -16.06
C THR A 198 -19.68 7.33 -17.38
N LYS A 199 -18.73 7.28 -18.32
CA LYS A 199 -18.89 6.55 -19.58
C LYS A 199 -19.16 5.06 -19.35
N LEU A 200 -18.48 4.43 -18.38
CA LEU A 200 -18.72 3.04 -18.01
C LEU A 200 -20.16 2.83 -17.50
N ALA A 201 -20.62 3.71 -16.61
CA ALA A 201 -21.96 3.65 -16.04
C ALA A 201 -23.09 3.88 -17.07
N GLU A 202 -22.83 4.69 -18.09
CA GLU A 202 -23.78 5.02 -19.15
C GLU A 202 -23.82 3.96 -20.26
N GLN A 203 -22.65 3.48 -20.71
CA GLN A 203 -22.55 2.52 -21.82
C GLN A 203 -22.81 1.08 -21.39
N TYR A 204 -22.44 0.72 -20.16
CA TYR A 204 -22.54 -0.64 -19.63
C TYR A 204 -23.29 -0.64 -18.27
N PRO A 205 -24.58 -0.23 -18.25
CA PRO A 205 -25.33 -0.03 -17.01
C PRO A 205 -25.62 -1.33 -16.26
N PHE A 206 -25.65 -2.46 -16.97
CA PHE A 206 -25.75 -3.81 -16.43
C PHE A 206 -24.56 -4.56 -17.02
N GLY A 207 -23.61 -4.98 -16.18
CA GLY A 207 -22.34 -5.50 -16.66
C GLY A 207 -22.51 -6.67 -17.61
N THR A 208 -21.86 -6.60 -18.76
CA THR A 208 -21.78 -7.70 -19.73
C THR A 208 -20.55 -8.57 -19.48
N SER A 209 -19.67 -8.17 -18.54
CA SER A 209 -18.38 -8.80 -18.28
C SER A 209 -18.45 -10.29 -17.96
N TYR A 210 -17.49 -10.99 -18.59
CA TYR A 210 -17.09 -12.39 -18.39
C TYR A 210 -16.80 -12.78 -16.94
N SER A 211 -16.54 -11.83 -16.02
CA SER A 211 -16.02 -12.17 -14.68
C SER A 211 -17.06 -12.31 -13.57
N ASN A 212 -17.91 -11.32 -13.27
CA ASN A 212 -18.62 -11.33 -11.97
C ASN A 212 -20.11 -10.90 -11.97
N GLY A 213 -20.70 -10.53 -13.11
CA GLY A 213 -22.09 -10.02 -13.12
C GLY A 213 -22.31 -8.76 -12.26
N GLU A 214 -21.23 -8.02 -11.98
CA GLU A 214 -21.26 -6.82 -11.17
C GLU A 214 -21.97 -5.69 -11.90
N ASN A 215 -22.74 -4.90 -11.14
CA ASN A 215 -23.38 -3.70 -11.68
C ASN A 215 -22.33 -2.58 -11.80
N PHE A 216 -21.70 -2.47 -12.97
CA PHE A 216 -20.66 -1.47 -13.22
C PHE A 216 -21.16 -0.03 -13.06
N ARG A 217 -22.46 0.23 -13.21
CA ARG A 217 -23.05 1.52 -12.87
C ARG A 217 -22.84 1.82 -11.39
N THR A 218 -23.16 0.88 -10.50
CA THR A 218 -22.92 1.02 -9.05
C THR A 218 -21.43 1.19 -8.76
N VAL A 219 -20.58 0.32 -9.30
CA VAL A 219 -19.12 0.37 -9.06
C VAL A 219 -18.53 1.71 -9.51
N ALA A 220 -18.90 2.19 -10.70
CA ALA A 220 -18.43 3.47 -11.23
C ALA A 220 -18.83 4.64 -10.33
N TYR A 221 -20.10 4.73 -9.90
CA TYR A 221 -20.56 5.79 -9.02
C TYR A 221 -19.90 5.72 -7.64
N GLU A 222 -19.66 4.52 -7.11
CA GLU A 222 -18.92 4.35 -5.86
C GLU A 222 -17.48 4.85 -5.98
N GLN A 223 -16.76 4.52 -7.07
CA GLN A 223 -15.40 5.03 -7.29
C GLN A 223 -15.38 6.56 -7.44
N ILE A 224 -16.32 7.14 -8.18
CA ILE A 224 -16.46 8.60 -8.30
C ILE A 224 -16.66 9.23 -6.91
N LYS A 225 -17.58 8.67 -6.11
CA LYS A 225 -17.87 9.16 -4.77
C LYS A 225 -16.67 9.01 -3.82
N ILE A 226 -15.92 7.91 -3.90
CA ILE A 226 -14.70 7.71 -3.12
C ILE A 226 -13.67 8.81 -3.44
N MET A 227 -13.41 9.06 -4.73
CA MET A 227 -12.48 10.12 -5.15
C MET A 227 -12.92 11.51 -4.69
N GLN A 228 -14.22 11.81 -4.79
CA GLN A 228 -14.79 13.08 -4.31
C GLN A 228 -14.64 13.23 -2.79
N ASN A 229 -14.99 12.19 -2.04
CA ASN A 229 -14.88 12.19 -0.58
C ASN A 229 -13.42 12.30 -0.11
N GLU A 230 -12.48 11.66 -0.80
CA GLU A 230 -11.05 11.82 -0.54
C GLU A 230 -10.61 13.28 -0.70
N MET A 231 -11.00 13.93 -1.80
CA MET A 231 -10.71 15.35 -2.01
C MET A 231 -11.36 16.24 -0.95
N ILE A 232 -12.65 16.04 -0.66
CA ILE A 232 -13.37 16.84 0.36
C ILE A 232 -12.72 16.66 1.73
N PHE A 233 -12.43 15.42 2.13
CA PHE A 233 -11.80 15.12 3.41
C PHE A 233 -10.42 15.76 3.54
N THR A 234 -9.58 15.66 2.51
CA THR A 234 -8.24 16.25 2.51
C THR A 234 -8.29 17.77 2.56
N LEU A 235 -9.19 18.40 1.79
CA LEU A 235 -9.40 19.85 1.80
C LEU A 235 -9.92 20.36 3.15
N ASN A 236 -10.89 19.66 3.74
CA ASN A 236 -11.38 19.97 5.09
C ASN A 236 -10.27 19.87 6.13
N ALA A 237 -9.43 18.84 6.05
CA ALA A 237 -8.29 18.69 6.95
C ALA A 237 -7.24 19.81 6.78
N LEU A 238 -7.13 20.37 5.57
CA LEU A 238 -6.30 21.53 5.25
C LEU A 238 -6.91 22.87 5.69
N GLY A 239 -8.17 22.87 6.16
CA GLY A 239 -8.85 24.05 6.70
C GLY A 239 -9.79 24.75 5.72
N TYR A 240 -10.02 24.18 4.53
CA TYR A 240 -11.02 24.68 3.60
C TYR A 240 -12.39 24.13 3.98
N ALA A 241 -13.40 24.99 4.11
CA ALA A 241 -14.76 24.58 4.45
C ALA A 241 -15.75 25.07 3.38
N GLY A 242 -16.74 24.25 3.06
CA GLY A 242 -17.75 24.55 2.06
C GLY A 242 -18.67 23.36 1.81
N ASP A 243 -19.81 23.63 1.17
CA ASP A 243 -20.86 22.63 0.93
C ASP A 243 -20.62 21.83 -0.36
N ASP A 244 -19.79 22.34 -1.27
CA ASP A 244 -19.54 21.76 -2.59
C ASP A 244 -18.04 21.64 -2.88
N ILE A 245 -17.68 20.55 -3.57
CA ILE A 245 -16.30 20.25 -3.96
C ILE A 245 -15.75 21.29 -4.94
N GLU A 246 -16.57 21.84 -5.83
CA GLU A 246 -16.11 22.86 -6.78
C GLU A 246 -15.66 24.13 -6.04
N PHE A 247 -16.41 24.54 -5.03
CA PHE A 247 -16.06 25.68 -4.16
C PHE A 247 -14.77 25.43 -3.38
N LEU A 248 -14.63 24.22 -2.80
CA LEU A 248 -13.42 23.83 -2.07
C LEU A 248 -12.18 23.83 -2.97
N LEU A 249 -12.29 23.24 -4.17
CA LEU A 249 -11.21 23.21 -5.16
C LEU A 249 -10.86 24.63 -5.63
N GLY A 250 -11.86 25.48 -5.91
CA GLY A 250 -11.65 26.87 -6.30
C GLY A 250 -10.91 27.67 -5.23
N SER A 251 -11.29 27.51 -3.96
CA SER A 251 -10.65 28.16 -2.82
C SER A 251 -9.20 27.72 -2.66
N PHE A 252 -8.94 26.40 -2.67
CA PHE A 252 -7.59 25.85 -2.61
C PHE A 252 -6.71 26.34 -3.77
N LYS A 253 -7.24 26.32 -5.00
CA LYS A 253 -6.49 26.77 -6.18
C LYS A 253 -6.11 28.24 -6.10
N LYS A 254 -7.05 29.09 -5.68
CA LYS A 254 -6.82 30.53 -5.51
C LYS A 254 -5.71 30.80 -4.50
N ASP A 255 -5.74 30.13 -3.35
CA ASP A 255 -4.76 30.32 -2.28
C ASP A 255 -3.37 29.81 -2.64
N ASN A 256 -3.27 28.84 -3.57
CA ASN A 256 -2.02 28.24 -4.02
C ASN A 256 -1.57 28.73 -5.41
N GLY A 257 -2.21 29.75 -5.98
CA GLY A 257 -1.84 30.33 -7.28
C GLY A 257 -1.97 29.37 -8.47
N LEU A 258 -2.86 28.37 -8.37
CA LEU A 258 -3.13 27.41 -9.45
C LEU A 258 -4.20 27.95 -10.40
N SER A 259 -4.22 27.43 -11.63
CA SER A 259 -5.25 27.78 -12.62
C SER A 259 -6.64 27.47 -12.08
N VAL A 260 -7.51 28.48 -12.04
CA VAL A 260 -8.88 28.38 -11.53
C VAL A 260 -9.78 27.79 -12.60
N ASN A 261 -9.83 26.46 -12.66
CA ASN A 261 -10.87 25.70 -13.33
C ASN A 261 -11.54 24.75 -12.33
N ASN A 262 -12.78 24.37 -12.57
CA ASN A 262 -13.55 23.53 -11.63
C ASN A 262 -13.15 22.03 -11.70
N SER A 263 -12.03 21.70 -12.35
CA SER A 263 -11.59 20.31 -12.51
C SER A 263 -10.71 19.84 -11.35
N GLY A 264 -10.94 18.61 -10.87
CA GLY A 264 -9.93 17.81 -10.17
C GLY A 264 -8.86 17.30 -11.17
N ASP A 265 -8.18 18.23 -11.83
CA ASP A 265 -7.08 17.92 -12.73
C ASP A 265 -5.87 17.42 -11.95
N ARG A 266 -5.00 16.68 -12.65
CA ARG A 266 -3.86 15.99 -12.04
C ARG A 266 -2.97 16.90 -11.19
N ALA A 267 -2.67 18.10 -11.67
CA ALA A 267 -1.81 19.04 -10.94
C ALA A 267 -2.42 19.45 -9.59
N THR A 268 -3.73 19.69 -9.58
CA THR A 268 -4.47 20.06 -8.37
C THR A 268 -4.51 18.93 -7.36
N VAL A 269 -4.85 17.71 -7.79
CA VAL A 269 -4.92 16.56 -6.89
C VAL A 269 -3.55 16.28 -6.26
N ILE A 270 -2.48 16.35 -7.04
CA ILE A 270 -1.10 16.23 -6.54
C ILE A 270 -0.79 17.33 -5.52
N ALA A 271 -1.15 18.58 -5.80
CA ALA A 271 -0.91 19.70 -4.88
C ALA A 271 -1.67 19.53 -3.55
N ILE A 272 -2.92 19.07 -3.60
CA ILE A 272 -3.73 18.78 -2.40
C ILE A 272 -3.09 17.68 -1.58
N LYS A 273 -2.70 16.56 -2.22
CA LYS A 273 -2.05 15.43 -1.54
C LYS A 273 -0.72 15.85 -0.89
N ALA A 274 0.10 16.60 -1.60
CA ALA A 274 1.36 17.12 -1.07
C ALA A 274 1.16 18.08 0.11
N ALA A 275 0.16 18.98 0.04
CA ALA A 275 -0.18 19.85 1.16
C ALA A 275 -0.66 19.05 2.37
N TYR A 276 -1.47 18.01 2.14
CA TYR A 276 -1.98 17.15 3.20
C TYR A 276 -0.87 16.30 3.85
N GLU A 277 0.07 15.78 3.06
CA GLU A 277 1.25 15.07 3.57
C GLU A 277 2.10 15.97 4.48
N LYS A 278 2.38 17.20 4.06
CA LYS A 278 3.07 18.19 4.89
C LYS A 278 2.33 18.48 6.20
N LEU A 279 0.99 18.55 6.16
CA LEU A 279 0.18 18.72 7.37
C LEU A 279 0.34 17.52 8.32
N LEU A 280 0.38 16.29 7.79
CA LEU A 280 0.59 15.08 8.58
C LEU A 280 1.96 15.06 9.24
N GLU A 281 3.03 15.47 8.54
CA GLU A 281 4.37 15.58 9.11
C GLU A 281 4.41 16.56 10.30
N VAL A 282 3.79 17.73 10.14
CA VAL A 282 3.72 18.73 11.22
C VAL A 282 2.93 18.20 12.41
N LYS A 283 1.81 17.50 12.18
CA LYS A 283 1.01 16.88 13.25
C LYS A 283 1.80 15.79 13.98
N ALA A 284 2.51 14.94 13.25
CA ALA A 284 3.36 13.89 13.81
C ALA A 284 4.49 14.48 14.66
N ALA A 285 5.15 15.54 14.18
CA ALA A 285 6.19 16.24 14.93
C ALA A 285 5.67 16.86 16.23
N LYS A 286 4.46 17.44 16.21
CA LYS A 286 3.80 18.00 17.40
C LYS A 286 3.46 16.92 18.42
N GLU A 287 2.93 15.78 18.00
CA GLU A 287 2.63 14.66 18.89
C GLU A 287 3.90 14.03 19.48
N LEU A 288 4.97 13.90 18.68
CA LEU A 288 6.28 13.49 19.19
C LEU A 288 6.83 14.46 20.24
N HIS A 289 6.70 15.77 20.01
CA HIS A 289 7.09 16.77 21.00
C HIS A 289 6.24 16.66 22.28
N ARG A 290 4.92 16.47 22.15
CA ARG A 290 3.99 16.29 23.27
C ARG A 290 4.30 15.07 24.11
N THR A 291 4.65 13.94 23.48
CA THR A 291 5.04 12.71 24.20
C THR A 291 6.36 12.89 24.95
N ARG A 292 7.35 13.58 24.36
CA ARG A 292 8.59 13.97 25.06
C ARG A 292 8.29 14.85 26.28
N LEU A 293 7.45 15.87 26.15
CA LEU A 293 7.06 16.73 27.28
C LEU A 293 6.38 15.94 28.40
N LYS A 294 5.47 15.00 28.08
CA LYS A 294 4.86 14.13 29.09
C LYS A 294 5.89 13.27 29.82
N LYS A 295 6.94 12.78 29.13
CA LYS A 295 8.03 12.02 29.75
C LYS A 295 8.84 12.89 30.73
N TYR A 296 9.22 14.10 30.31
CA TYR A 296 9.95 15.03 31.19
C TYR A 296 9.11 15.50 32.38
N SER A 297 7.82 15.76 32.17
CA SER A 297 6.89 16.12 33.25
C SER A 297 6.81 15.01 34.31
N LYS A 298 6.67 13.74 33.89
CA LYS A 298 6.69 12.58 34.82
C LYS A 298 8.03 12.46 35.57
N ALA A 299 9.15 12.62 34.86
CA ALA A 299 10.48 12.58 35.46
C ALA A 299 10.69 13.72 36.48
N SER A 300 10.23 14.93 36.17
CA SER A 300 10.28 16.07 37.07
C SER A 300 9.45 15.82 38.33
N LEU A 301 8.23 15.29 38.19
CA LEU A 301 7.37 14.98 39.34
C LEU A 301 8.02 13.95 40.27
N PHE A 302 8.67 12.93 39.69
CA PHE A 302 9.43 11.93 40.44
C PHE A 302 10.61 12.53 41.20
N MET A 303 11.39 13.41 40.55
CA MET A 303 12.52 14.11 41.19
C MET A 303 12.05 15.04 42.33
N CYS A 304 10.96 15.79 42.13
CA CYS A 304 10.36 16.60 43.19
C CYS A 304 9.93 15.75 44.40
N GLY A 305 9.36 14.56 44.15
CA GLY A 305 9.02 13.60 45.22
C GLY A 305 10.23 13.14 46.03
N LEU A 306 11.34 12.81 45.35
CA LEU A 306 12.59 12.43 46.03
C LEU A 306 13.17 13.58 46.87
N LEU A 307 13.18 14.80 46.33
CA LEU A 307 13.62 15.99 47.08
C LEU A 307 12.75 16.24 48.30
N PHE A 308 11.44 16.05 48.18
CA PHE A 308 10.49 16.21 49.29
C PHE A 308 10.73 15.17 50.39
N ILE A 309 11.00 13.91 50.04
CA ILE A 309 11.35 12.86 51.01
C ILE A 309 12.66 13.20 51.75
N ASN A 310 13.69 13.63 51.01
CA ASN A 310 14.96 14.06 51.59
C ASN A 310 14.78 15.26 52.54
N PHE A 311 13.92 16.23 52.17
CA PHE A 311 13.60 17.35 53.03
C PHE A 311 12.94 16.91 54.34
N ILE A 312 11.98 15.99 54.29
CA ILE A 312 11.35 15.43 55.51
C ILE A 312 12.39 14.73 56.38
N LEU A 313 13.28 13.91 55.79
CA LEU A 313 14.37 13.26 56.51
C LEU A 313 15.27 14.25 57.24
N LEU A 314 15.67 15.34 56.58
CA LEU A 314 16.46 16.41 57.18
C LEU A 314 15.74 17.07 58.35
N VAL A 315 14.43 17.35 58.22
CA VAL A 315 13.62 17.91 59.31
C VAL A 315 13.55 16.96 60.51
N VAL A 316 13.36 15.66 60.28
CA VAL A 316 13.33 14.64 61.33
C VAL A 316 14.69 14.51 62.03
N LEU A 317 15.78 14.48 61.25
CA LEU A 317 17.15 14.43 61.79
C LEU A 317 17.46 15.68 62.62
N ASN A 318 17.07 16.86 62.14
CA ASN A 318 17.29 18.11 62.86
C ASN A 318 16.51 18.13 64.20
N ARG A 319 15.24 17.67 64.19
CA ARG A 319 14.46 17.50 65.43
C ARG A 319 15.12 16.53 66.42
N LYS A 320 15.63 15.39 65.93
CA LYS A 320 16.36 14.43 66.77
C LYS A 320 17.65 15.01 67.35
N MET A 321 18.43 15.75 66.55
CA MET A 321 19.65 16.41 67.02
C MET A 321 19.35 17.49 68.06
N ALA A 322 18.30 18.30 67.86
CA ALA A 322 17.87 19.30 68.83
C ALA A 322 17.46 18.66 70.17
N ALA A 323 16.74 17.54 70.14
CA ALA A 323 16.40 16.79 71.36
C ALA A 323 17.65 16.26 72.08
N ARG A 324 18.61 15.68 71.34
CA ARG A 324 19.89 15.22 71.92
C ARG A 324 20.69 16.36 72.53
N LYS A 325 20.77 17.52 71.86
CA LYS A 325 21.44 18.72 72.40
C LYS A 325 20.82 19.16 73.72
N LYS A 326 19.48 19.17 73.84
CA LYS A 326 18.79 19.47 75.10
C LYS A 326 19.16 18.47 76.21
N ASN A 327 19.18 17.17 75.90
CA ASN A 327 19.56 16.13 76.86
C ASN A 327 21.02 16.28 77.34
N LEU A 328 21.95 16.54 76.41
CA LEU A 328 23.36 16.79 76.75
C LEU A 328 23.53 18.05 77.61
N ALA A 329 22.80 19.12 77.31
CA ALA A 329 22.81 20.33 78.13
C ALA A 329 22.32 20.06 79.56
N ALA A 330 21.27 19.24 79.71
CA ALA A 330 20.76 18.83 81.02
C ALA A 330 21.78 17.98 81.81
N ILE A 331 22.47 17.04 81.15
CA ILE A 331 23.53 16.23 81.79
C ILE A 331 24.72 17.12 82.20
N ASN A 332 25.15 18.05 81.35
CA ASN A 332 26.23 18.98 81.69
C ASN A 332 25.88 19.87 82.89
N LEU A 333 24.62 20.31 83.00
CA LEU A 333 24.13 21.06 84.16
C LEU A 333 24.21 20.23 85.46
N MET A 334 23.78 18.97 85.40
CA MET A 334 23.89 18.06 86.55
C MET A 334 25.35 17.82 86.96
N LEU A 335 26.24 17.65 85.98
CA LEU A 335 27.68 17.48 86.25
C LEU A 335 28.30 18.75 86.84
N SER A 336 27.91 19.95 86.37
CA SER A 336 28.39 21.20 86.96
C SER A 336 27.94 21.35 88.42
N ASP A 337 26.69 21.03 88.72
CA ASP A 337 26.16 21.08 90.10
C ASP A 337 26.93 20.14 91.04
N LEU A 338 27.31 18.93 90.57
CA LEU A 338 28.15 18.01 91.33
C LEU A 338 29.57 18.54 91.57
N THR A 339 30.15 19.25 90.61
CA THR A 339 31.51 19.82 90.75
C THR A 339 31.54 21.08 91.61
N THR A 340 30.45 21.86 91.68
CA THR A 340 30.35 23.04 92.56
C THR A 340 29.87 22.69 93.97
N GLY A 341 29.28 21.52 94.18
CA GLY A 341 28.79 21.03 95.47
C GLY A 341 29.83 20.33 96.36
N VAL A 342 31.10 20.34 95.98
CA VAL A 342 32.23 19.85 96.81
C VAL A 342 33.17 21.02 97.12
N LEU A 343 32.73 21.87 98.04
CA LEU A 343 33.48 22.84 98.85
C LEU A 343 32.56 23.25 99.99
#